data_AF-A0A5D0MEV9-F1
#
_entry.id   AF-A0A5D0MEV9-F1
#
_cell.length_a   1.000
_cell.length_b   1.000
_cell.length_c   1.000
_cell.angle_alpha   90.00
_cell.angle_beta   90.00
_cell.angle_gamma   90.00
#
_symmetry.space_group_name_H-M   'P 1'
#
loop_
_entity.id
_entity.type
_entity.pdbx_description
1 polymer ?
#
loop_
_entity_poly.entity_id
_entity_poly.type
_entity_poly.pdbx_seq_one_letter_code
_entity_poly.pdbx_strand_id
1 'polypeptide(L)'
;MKTKDGFTLIELIVTILVISVLITVGVLFYLDHINDTHVATLKPTLTSIHKKLITNYHKYNRMCLDSDDGRRFSIAFGTIEKRVGIDIPENIERNWKFHTQGWIYYYMNETGEYRLDGHLLAVHRTKNIVVDMEFSDDTGDDPFRIYIKE
;
A
#
# COMPACT_ATOMS: atom_id res chain seq x y z
N MET A 1 43.64 47.10 -3.00
CA MET A 1 42.75 46.78 -1.87
C MET A 1 41.51 46.12 -2.44
N LYS A 2 41.15 44.90 -1.99
CA LYS A 2 39.90 44.24 -2.40
C LYS A 2 38.78 44.81 -1.54
N THR A 3 37.81 45.49 -2.15
CA THR A 3 36.58 45.89 -1.49
C THR A 3 35.84 44.62 -1.07
N LYS A 4 35.58 44.48 0.23
CA LYS A 4 34.65 43.47 0.73
C LYS A 4 33.26 44.05 0.56
N ASP A 5 32.53 43.59 -0.46
CA ASP A 5 31.15 43.99 -0.65
C ASP A 5 30.35 43.47 0.55
N GLY A 6 29.79 44.40 1.33
CA GLY A 6 29.01 44.09 2.51
C GLY A 6 27.60 43.68 2.11
N PHE A 7 27.10 42.60 2.72
CA PHE A 7 25.75 42.11 2.51
C PHE A 7 24.73 43.18 2.92
N THR A 8 23.79 43.51 2.02
CA THR A 8 22.80 44.56 2.29
C THR A 8 21.60 44.02 3.06
N LEU A 9 20.97 44.87 3.88
CA LEU A 9 19.79 44.47 4.68
C LEU A 9 18.60 44.04 3.80
N ILE A 10 18.48 44.63 2.61
CA ILE A 10 17.47 44.26 1.61
C ILE A 10 17.74 42.84 1.08
N GLU A 11 18.99 42.51 0.78
CA GLU A 11 19.41 41.19 0.30
C GLU A 11 19.11 40.09 1.34
N LEU A 12 19.25 40.41 2.62
CA LEU A 12 18.85 39.51 3.73
C LEU A 12 17.34 39.24 3.74
N ILE A 13 16.52 40.28 3.65
CA ILE A 13 15.05 40.14 3.67
C ILE A 13 14.57 39.31 2.48
N VAL A 14 15.10 39.59 1.28
CA VAL A 14 14.76 38.85 0.07
C VAL A 14 15.16 37.38 0.20
N THR A 15 16.34 37.08 0.76
CA THR A 15 16.81 35.71 0.96
C THR A 15 15.91 34.94 1.93
N ILE A 16 15.52 35.55 3.05
CA ILE A 16 14.61 34.92 4.03
C ILE A 16 13.25 34.63 3.38
N LEU A 17 12.74 35.54 2.55
CA LEU A 17 11.48 35.36 1.84
C LEU A 17 11.54 34.16 0.88
N VAL A 18 12.61 34.07 0.07
CA VAL A 18 12.81 32.95 -0.86
C VAL A 18 12.94 31.61 -0.11
N ILE A 19 13.73 31.56 0.97
CA ILE A 19 13.90 30.35 1.79
C ILE A 19 12.55 29.90 2.38
N SER A 20 11.72 30.83 2.84
CA SER A 20 10.42 30.52 3.46
C SER A 20 9.48 29.83 2.47
N VAL A 21 9.44 30.32 1.22
CA VAL A 21 8.65 29.71 0.15
C VAL A 21 9.20 28.32 -0.21
N LEU A 22 10.53 28.20 -0.36
CA LEU A 22 11.18 26.93 -0.67
C LEU A 22 10.93 25.85 0.38
N ILE A 23 10.98 26.20 1.68
CA ILE A 23 10.70 25.27 2.77
C ILE A 23 9.25 24.79 2.68
N THR A 24 8.30 25.71 2.50
CA THR A 24 6.87 25.37 2.47
C THR A 24 6.55 24.38 1.36
N VAL A 25 7.04 24.66 0.14
CA VAL A 25 6.83 23.78 -1.02
C VAL A 25 7.62 22.48 -0.86
N GLY A 26 8.88 22.56 -0.43
CA GLY A 26 9.75 21.40 -0.27
C GLY A 26 9.21 20.38 0.74
N VAL A 27 8.60 20.85 1.84
CA VAL A 27 7.99 19.96 2.84
C VAL A 27 6.82 19.17 2.26
N LEU A 28 5.92 19.81 1.50
CA LEU A 28 4.77 19.14 0.91
C LEU A 28 5.21 18.03 -0.07
N PHE A 29 6.09 18.36 -1.02
CA PHE A 29 6.62 17.38 -1.97
C PHE A 29 7.38 16.23 -1.30
N TYR A 30 8.12 16.53 -0.24
CA TYR A 30 8.88 15.52 0.50
C TYR A 30 7.95 14.51 1.20
N LEU A 31 6.84 14.99 1.78
CA LEU A 31 5.86 14.11 2.43
C LEU A 31 5.17 13.18 1.43
N ASP A 32 4.79 13.68 0.26
CA ASP A 32 4.20 12.87 -0.80
C ASP A 32 5.18 11.80 -1.29
N HIS A 33 6.44 12.18 -1.54
CA HIS A 33 7.48 11.26 -2.00
C HIS A 33 7.74 10.11 -1.00
N ILE A 34 7.73 10.40 0.30
CA ILE A 34 7.87 9.36 1.34
C ILE A 34 6.70 8.37 1.28
N ASN A 35 5.47 8.88 1.14
CA ASN A 35 4.28 8.03 1.06
C ASN A 35 4.34 7.12 -0.17
N ASP A 36 4.71 7.65 -1.33
CA ASP A 36 4.90 6.89 -2.56
C ASP A 36 5.97 5.80 -2.40
N THR A 37 7.08 6.13 -1.74
CA THR A 37 8.15 5.17 -1.47
C THR A 37 7.65 4.04 -0.57
N HIS A 38 6.90 4.34 0.49
CA HIS A 38 6.31 3.32 1.36
C HIS A 38 5.38 2.39 0.57
N VAL A 39 4.50 2.93 -0.28
CA VAL A 39 3.61 2.13 -1.12
C VAL A 39 4.40 1.29 -2.12
N ALA A 40 5.42 1.86 -2.76
CA ALA A 40 6.29 1.16 -3.71
C ALA A 40 7.00 -0.04 -3.06
N THR A 41 7.38 0.06 -1.78
CA THR A 41 7.96 -1.09 -1.04
C THR A 41 6.94 -2.18 -0.74
N LEU A 42 5.67 -1.82 -0.55
CA LEU A 42 4.61 -2.76 -0.18
C LEU A 42 4.03 -3.51 -1.39
N LYS A 43 3.91 -2.83 -2.54
CA LYS A 43 3.30 -3.39 -3.78
C LYS A 43 3.87 -4.76 -4.17
N PRO A 44 5.19 -5.00 -4.23
CA PRO A 44 5.75 -6.30 -4.62
C PRO A 44 5.35 -7.44 -3.67
N THR A 45 5.30 -7.17 -2.37
CA THR A 45 4.86 -8.14 -1.36
C THR A 45 3.39 -8.48 -1.54
N LEU A 46 2.54 -7.47 -1.73
CA LEU A 46 1.12 -7.65 -2.01
C LEU A 46 0.89 -8.42 -3.32
N THR A 47 1.59 -8.10 -4.42
CA THR A 47 1.51 -8.86 -5.68
C THR A 47 1.94 -10.32 -5.47
N SER A 48 2.94 -10.57 -4.64
CA SER A 48 3.36 -11.92 -4.31
C SER A 48 2.27 -12.68 -3.56
N ILE A 49 1.67 -12.06 -2.54
CA ILE A 49 0.54 -12.61 -1.79
C ILE A 49 -0.61 -12.94 -2.74
N HIS A 50 -1.03 -11.98 -3.58
CA HIS A 50 -2.07 -12.16 -4.58
C HIS A 50 -1.83 -13.38 -5.49
N LYS A 51 -0.65 -13.46 -6.10
CA LYS A 51 -0.29 -14.57 -7.00
C LYS A 51 -0.39 -15.93 -6.31
N LYS A 52 0.03 -16.03 -5.05
CA LYS A 52 -0.07 -17.29 -4.29
C LYS A 52 -1.51 -17.59 -3.87
N LEU A 53 -2.32 -16.58 -3.56
CA LEU A 53 -3.74 -16.77 -3.26
C LEU A 53 -4.48 -17.34 -4.46
N ILE A 54 -4.31 -16.75 -5.65
CA ILE A 54 -4.87 -17.27 -6.91
C ILE A 54 -4.37 -18.69 -7.18
N THR A 55 -3.05 -18.93 -7.05
CA THR A 55 -2.47 -20.27 -7.27
C THR A 55 -3.06 -21.30 -6.31
N ASN A 56 -3.21 -20.96 -5.03
CA ASN A 56 -3.80 -21.85 -4.03
C ASN A 56 -5.29 -22.08 -4.27
N TYR A 57 -6.01 -21.06 -4.75
CA TYR A 57 -7.40 -21.19 -5.16
C TYR A 57 -7.53 -22.19 -6.31
N HIS A 58 -6.79 -22.04 -7.41
CA HIS A 58 -6.86 -23.00 -8.52
C HIS A 58 -6.43 -24.42 -8.13
N LYS A 59 -5.50 -24.56 -7.18
CA LYS A 59 -4.99 -25.87 -6.76
C LYS A 59 -5.91 -26.58 -5.77
N TYR A 60 -6.55 -25.85 -4.85
CA TYR A 60 -7.27 -26.44 -3.72
C TYR A 60 -8.74 -26.00 -3.62
N ASN A 61 -9.23 -25.21 -4.57
CA ASN A 61 -10.56 -24.60 -4.59
C ASN A 61 -10.88 -23.79 -3.32
N ARG A 62 -9.87 -23.13 -2.74
CA ARG A 62 -10.00 -22.29 -1.53
C ARG A 62 -8.96 -21.19 -1.49
N MET A 63 -9.36 -20.00 -1.08
CA MET A 63 -8.38 -19.00 -0.62
C MET A 63 -7.90 -19.43 0.77
N CYS A 64 -6.61 -19.65 0.94
CA CYS A 64 -6.01 -20.01 2.22
C CYS A 64 -6.15 -18.92 3.31
N LEU A 65 -6.77 -17.78 3.02
CA LEU A 65 -7.10 -16.70 3.96
C LEU A 65 -8.60 -16.59 4.22
N ASP A 66 -9.35 -17.68 4.14
CA ASP A 66 -10.77 -17.65 4.42
C ASP A 66 -11.06 -17.53 5.93
N SER A 67 -12.08 -16.75 6.27
CA SER A 67 -12.77 -16.83 7.56
C SER A 67 -14.16 -17.36 7.28
N ASP A 68 -14.61 -18.33 8.06
CA ASP A 68 -15.90 -19.02 7.88
C ASP A 68 -17.12 -18.06 7.78
N ASP A 69 -16.97 -16.79 8.17
CA ASP A 69 -18.05 -15.81 8.27
C ASP A 69 -18.09 -14.72 7.17
N GLY A 70 -17.16 -14.70 6.19
CA GLY A 70 -17.15 -13.69 5.11
C GLY A 70 -17.01 -12.23 5.59
N ARG A 71 -16.58 -12.00 6.83
CA ARG A 71 -16.44 -10.66 7.43
C ARG A 71 -15.04 -10.09 7.20
N ARG A 72 -14.89 -8.77 7.36
CA ARG A 72 -13.56 -8.14 7.54
C ARG A 72 -12.87 -8.76 8.75
N PHE A 73 -11.68 -9.31 8.58
CA PHE A 73 -10.89 -9.77 9.70
C PHE A 73 -9.42 -9.36 9.57
N SER A 74 -8.81 -9.04 10.71
CA SER A 74 -7.38 -8.75 10.76
C SER A 74 -6.62 -10.08 10.78
N ILE A 75 -5.61 -10.21 9.91
CA ILE A 75 -4.75 -11.40 9.87
C ILE A 75 -3.36 -11.02 10.36
N ALA A 76 -2.85 -11.78 11.34
CA ALA A 76 -1.46 -11.67 11.76
C ALA A 76 -0.52 -12.15 10.64
N PHE A 77 0.62 -11.47 10.47
CA PHE A 77 1.62 -11.79 9.43
C PHE A 77 2.00 -13.28 9.39
N GLY A 78 2.37 -13.86 10.54
CA GLY A 78 2.69 -15.29 10.61
C GLY A 78 1.55 -16.24 10.19
N THR A 79 0.30 -15.79 10.16
CA THR A 79 -0.81 -16.56 9.56
C THR A 79 -0.78 -16.47 8.04
N ILE A 80 -0.48 -15.30 7.47
CA ILE A 80 -0.28 -15.15 6.02
C ILE A 80 0.90 -16.00 5.57
N GLU A 81 2.03 -15.94 6.28
CA GLU A 81 3.21 -16.71 5.91
C GLU A 81 2.94 -18.22 5.95
N LYS A 82 2.32 -18.69 7.03
CA LYS A 82 1.97 -20.10 7.20
C LYS A 82 0.93 -20.60 6.20
N ARG A 83 -0.07 -19.78 5.86
CA ARG A 83 -1.21 -20.20 5.03
C ARG A 83 -0.97 -19.97 3.53
N VAL A 84 -0.28 -18.90 3.17
CA VAL A 84 0.02 -18.52 1.79
C VAL A 84 1.39 -19.05 1.34
N GLY A 85 2.31 -19.31 2.28
CA GLY A 85 3.64 -19.85 1.99
C GLY A 85 4.60 -18.79 1.44
N ILE A 86 4.54 -17.57 1.97
CA ILE A 86 5.39 -16.45 1.59
C ILE A 86 6.08 -15.92 2.83
N ASP A 87 7.36 -15.62 2.74
CA ASP A 87 8.11 -14.90 3.76
C ASP A 87 7.84 -13.39 3.61
N ILE A 88 7.37 -12.74 4.67
CA ILE A 88 7.07 -11.31 4.62
C ILE A 88 8.28 -10.54 5.17
N PRO A 89 8.86 -9.63 4.38
CA PRO A 89 10.02 -8.86 4.83
C PRO A 89 9.74 -8.12 6.16
N GLU A 90 10.70 -8.15 7.09
CA GLU A 90 10.56 -7.57 8.44
C GLU A 90 10.19 -6.07 8.39
N ASN A 91 10.71 -5.34 7.40
CA ASN A 91 10.37 -3.93 7.21
C ASN A 91 8.89 -3.72 6.85
N ILE A 92 8.24 -4.69 6.20
CA ILE A 92 6.80 -4.64 5.94
C ILE A 92 6.02 -4.98 7.21
N GLU A 93 6.42 -6.04 7.93
CA GLU A 93 5.74 -6.43 9.19
C GLU A 93 5.74 -5.32 10.24
N ARG A 94 6.89 -4.64 10.37
CA ARG A 94 7.10 -3.56 11.32
C ARG A 94 6.27 -2.33 11.01
N ASN A 95 6.02 -2.05 9.72
CA ASN A 95 5.40 -0.79 9.28
C ASN A 95 3.93 -0.95 8.89
N TRP A 96 3.47 -2.15 8.56
CA TRP A 96 2.13 -2.38 8.04
C TRP A 96 1.32 -3.31 8.93
N LYS A 97 0.00 -3.26 8.79
CA LYS A 97 -0.96 -4.22 9.34
C LYS A 97 -1.88 -4.65 8.20
N PHE A 98 -2.02 -5.96 8.02
CA PHE A 98 -2.93 -6.51 7.03
C PHE A 98 -4.31 -6.81 7.62
N HIS A 99 -5.31 -6.46 6.84
CA HIS A 99 -6.71 -6.81 7.05
C HIS A 99 -7.20 -7.43 5.77
N THR A 100 -7.70 -8.65 5.84
CA THR A 100 -8.37 -9.26 4.69
C THR A 100 -9.84 -8.94 4.76
N GLN A 101 -10.38 -8.61 3.60
CA GLN A 101 -11.81 -8.58 3.39
C GLN A 101 -12.09 -9.38 2.12
N GLY A 102 -12.13 -10.70 2.26
CA GLY A 102 -12.59 -11.58 1.18
C GLY A 102 -14.08 -11.82 1.33
N TRP A 103 -14.83 -11.68 0.24
CA TRP A 103 -16.11 -12.36 0.09
C TRP A 103 -15.90 -13.36 -1.04
N ILE A 104 -15.80 -14.66 -0.74
CA ILE A 104 -15.84 -15.65 -1.82
C ILE A 104 -17.28 -15.68 -2.33
N TYR A 105 -17.56 -14.85 -3.33
CA TYR A 105 -18.85 -14.92 -3.99
C TYR A 105 -18.82 -16.04 -5.01
N TYR A 106 -19.54 -17.12 -4.72
CA TYR A 106 -19.93 -18.09 -5.74
C TYR A 106 -21.09 -17.52 -6.56
N TYR A 107 -20.86 -16.51 -7.40
CA TYR A 107 -21.80 -16.23 -8.49
C TYR A 107 -21.34 -16.97 -9.74
N MET A 108 -22.26 -17.72 -10.35
CA MET A 108 -22.13 -18.09 -11.75
C MET A 108 -22.15 -16.78 -12.53
N ASN A 109 -21.07 -16.49 -13.25
CA ASN A 109 -21.12 -15.49 -14.31
C ASN A 109 -22.09 -15.96 -15.42
N GLU A 110 -22.31 -15.13 -16.43
CA GLU A 110 -23.20 -15.47 -17.56
C GLU A 110 -22.76 -16.74 -18.32
N THR A 111 -21.52 -17.20 -18.11
CA THR A 111 -20.95 -18.43 -18.70
C THR A 111 -21.02 -19.66 -17.77
N GLY A 112 -21.53 -19.51 -16.54
CA GLY A 112 -21.66 -20.61 -15.57
C GLY A 112 -20.37 -20.95 -14.80
N GLU A 113 -19.36 -20.09 -14.86
CA GLU A 113 -18.08 -20.23 -14.15
C GLU A 113 -18.12 -19.54 -12.79
N TYR A 114 -17.48 -20.18 -11.81
CA TYR A 114 -17.27 -19.60 -10.49
C TYR A 114 -16.18 -18.53 -10.56
N ARG A 115 -16.48 -17.33 -10.07
CA ARG A 115 -15.51 -16.25 -9.96
C ARG A 115 -14.99 -16.07 -8.55
N LEU A 116 -13.73 -15.66 -8.47
CA LEU A 116 -13.06 -15.32 -7.24
C LEU A 116 -12.91 -13.82 -7.17
N ASP A 117 -13.55 -13.19 -6.18
CA ASP A 117 -13.40 -11.75 -5.92
C ASP A 117 -13.07 -11.49 -4.44
N GLY A 118 -12.28 -10.47 -4.13
CA GLY A 118 -11.92 -10.16 -2.74
C GLY A 118 -11.01 -8.94 -2.60
N HIS A 119 -10.73 -8.55 -1.35
CA HIS A 119 -9.88 -7.40 -1.03
C HIS A 119 -8.84 -7.76 0.04
N LEU A 120 -7.61 -7.26 -0.13
CA LEU A 120 -6.58 -7.21 0.90
C LEU A 120 -6.20 -5.76 1.19
N LEU A 121 -6.53 -5.34 2.40
CA LEU A 121 -6.27 -4.01 2.91
C LEU A 121 -4.99 -4.02 3.74
N ALA A 122 -4.02 -3.22 3.35
CA ALA A 122 -2.80 -2.97 4.10
C ALA A 122 -2.83 -1.56 4.68
N VAL A 123 -2.76 -1.45 6.00
CA VAL A 123 -2.80 -0.17 6.72
C VAL A 123 -1.43 0.12 7.30
N HIS A 124 -0.87 1.28 6.97
CA HIS A 124 0.40 1.70 7.56
C HIS A 124 0.19 2.04 9.04
N ARG A 125 1.12 1.64 9.92
CA ARG A 125 0.96 1.74 11.38
C ARG A 125 1.08 3.15 11.90
N THR A 126 1.96 3.94 11.31
CA THR A 126 2.30 5.31 11.76
C THR A 126 1.93 6.38 10.74
N LYS A 127 1.37 6.00 9.60
CA LYS A 127 1.02 6.91 8.50
C LYS A 127 -0.44 6.66 8.16
N ASN A 128 -1.13 7.70 7.71
CA ASN A 128 -2.52 7.61 7.26
C ASN A 128 -2.62 7.04 5.84
N ILE A 129 -1.91 5.95 5.56
CA ILE A 129 -1.88 5.29 4.26
C ILE A 129 -2.61 3.96 4.37
N VAL A 130 -3.57 3.74 3.47
CA VAL A 130 -4.26 2.48 3.28
C VAL A 130 -4.09 2.06 1.83
N VAL A 131 -3.53 0.88 1.61
CA VAL A 131 -3.44 0.27 0.28
C VAL A 131 -4.47 -0.85 0.24
N ASP A 132 -5.46 -0.73 -0.62
CA ASP A 132 -6.40 -1.79 -0.93
C ASP A 132 -5.93 -2.50 -2.20
N MET A 133 -5.99 -3.83 -2.17
CA MET A 133 -5.68 -4.66 -3.30
C MET A 133 -6.91 -5.51 -3.60
N GLU A 134 -7.48 -5.27 -4.77
CA GLU A 134 -8.56 -6.09 -5.29
C GLU A 134 -7.98 -7.39 -5.84
N PHE A 135 -8.60 -8.51 -5.50
CA PHE A 135 -8.27 -9.82 -6.01
C PHE A 135 -9.42 -10.24 -6.90
N SER A 136 -9.22 -10.26 -8.21
CA SER A 136 -10.15 -10.86 -9.14
C SER A 136 -9.38 -11.74 -10.13
N ASP A 137 -9.97 -12.83 -10.60
CA ASP A 137 -9.42 -13.57 -11.73
C ASP A 137 -9.40 -12.72 -13.02
N ASP A 138 -10.15 -11.61 -13.04
CA ASP A 138 -10.32 -10.66 -14.15
C ASP A 138 -9.66 -9.29 -13.89
N THR A 139 -8.98 -9.09 -12.76
CA THR A 139 -8.35 -7.79 -12.48
C THR A 139 -7.32 -7.49 -13.58
N GLY A 140 -7.50 -6.37 -14.28
CA GLY A 140 -6.55 -5.88 -15.28
C GLY A 140 -5.16 -5.58 -14.67
N ASP A 141 -4.29 -4.93 -15.45
CA ASP A 141 -2.87 -4.81 -15.12
C ASP A 141 -2.54 -4.11 -13.76
N ASP A 142 -3.46 -3.35 -13.16
CA ASP A 142 -3.28 -2.71 -11.84
C ASP A 142 -4.44 -3.01 -10.86
N PRO A 143 -4.28 -4.01 -9.97
CA PRO A 143 -5.30 -4.36 -8.97
C PRO A 143 -5.26 -3.46 -7.72
N PHE A 144 -4.42 -2.42 -7.68
CA PHE A 144 -4.18 -1.64 -6.47
C PHE A 144 -4.99 -0.34 -6.44
N ARG A 145 -5.63 -0.07 -5.30
CA ARG A 145 -6.22 1.23 -4.99
C ARG A 145 -5.57 1.80 -3.73
N ILE A 146 -5.05 3.02 -3.81
CA ILE A 146 -4.38 3.68 -2.69
C ILE A 146 -5.31 4.74 -2.13
N TYR A 147 -5.52 4.69 -0.83
CA TYR A 147 -6.35 5.62 -0.08
C TYR A 147 -5.51 6.31 0.99
N ILE A 148 -5.63 7.63 1.07
CA ILE A 148 -5.11 8.41 2.20
C ILE A 148 -6.27 8.59 3.18
N LYS A 149 -6.08 8.14 4.42
CA LYS A 149 -7.11 8.25 5.45
C LYS A 149 -7.08 9.65 6.04
N GLU A 150 -8.01 10.50 5.62
CA GLU A 150 -8.24 11.82 6.23
C GLU A 150 -8.68 11.69 7.70
#